data_AF-A0A198WQ89-F1
#
_entry.id   AF-A0A198WQ89-F1
#
_cell.length_a   1.000
_cell.length_b   1.000
_cell.length_c   1.000
_cell.angle_alpha   90.00
_cell.angle_beta   90.00
_cell.angle_gamma   90.00
#
_symmetry.space_group_name_H-M   'P 1'
#
loop_
_entity.id
_entity.type
_entity.pdbx_description
1 polymer ?
#
loop_
_entity_poly.entity_id
_entity_poly.type
_entity_poly.pdbx_seq_one_letter_code
_entity_poly.pdbx_strand_id
1 'polypeptide(L)'
;MKLIFFTNIVFIMAMLVACGDEPVVSTSAKTATTEPKQDFYVGCYTIDKNTPASIKISQAQGGYKMQMKEPNDAAKAWDTPEPLLVLTKQDGWKYFSTNAINLSVNDITDQVIARPDGLLVIAKLHDASTNTNPMLDSRYAVALMGAVNTIYQVACDDKRINLIQDFQNN
;
A
#
# COMPACT_ATOMS: atom_id res chain seq x y z
N MET A 1 51.71 -36.18 50.21
CA MET A 1 52.17 -37.49 49.72
C MET A 1 50.98 -38.18 49.06
N LYS A 2 51.05 -38.44 47.74
CA LYS A 2 50.25 -39.43 46.94
C LYS A 2 48.71 -39.21 46.86
N LEU A 3 47.95 -39.54 45.82
CA LEU A 3 48.12 -39.95 44.41
C LEU A 3 46.69 -39.91 43.80
N ILE A 4 46.52 -39.17 42.70
CA ILE A 4 45.90 -39.53 41.39
C ILE A 4 44.82 -40.65 41.39
N PHE A 5 43.65 -40.43 40.74
CA PHE A 5 43.24 -41.09 39.47
C PHE A 5 41.81 -40.70 39.00
N PHE A 6 41.73 -40.56 37.68
CA PHE A 6 40.62 -40.23 36.79
C PHE A 6 39.48 -41.27 36.83
N THR A 7 38.25 -40.89 36.43
CA THR A 7 37.55 -41.38 35.20
C THR A 7 36.06 -41.01 35.21
N ASN A 8 35.64 -40.33 34.13
CA ASN A 8 34.34 -40.18 33.44
C ASN A 8 33.01 -40.68 34.08
N ILE A 9 31.93 -39.89 33.90
CA ILE A 9 30.78 -40.18 33.01
C ILE A 9 29.58 -39.25 33.37
N VAL A 10 29.24 -38.34 32.42
CA VAL A 10 27.90 -38.03 31.85
C VAL A 10 26.72 -37.77 32.83
N PHE A 11 26.22 -36.52 32.93
CA PHE A 11 25.00 -35.98 32.26
C PHE A 11 23.70 -36.67 32.80
N ILE A 12 22.66 -36.05 33.39
CA ILE A 12 21.85 -34.86 33.03
C ILE A 12 20.94 -34.52 34.23
N MET A 13 20.94 -33.24 34.60
CA MET A 13 19.78 -32.35 34.81
C MET A 13 18.52 -32.85 35.55
N ALA A 14 18.23 -32.22 36.68
CA ALA A 14 16.91 -31.65 37.01
C ALA A 14 17.04 -30.83 38.31
N MET A 15 16.95 -29.51 38.24
CA MET A 15 16.64 -28.69 39.42
C MET A 15 15.33 -27.94 39.15
N LEU A 16 14.31 -28.37 39.88
CA LEU A 16 13.10 -27.61 40.14
C LEU A 16 13.44 -26.46 41.10
N VAL A 17 13.00 -25.25 40.76
CA VAL A 17 12.78 -24.14 41.71
C VAL A 17 11.49 -23.47 41.22
N ALA A 18 10.34 -23.81 41.79
CA ALA A 18 9.74 -23.29 43.03
C ALA A 18 9.31 -21.82 42.91
N CYS A 19 7.99 -21.62 43.04
CA CYS A 19 7.27 -20.35 43.02
C CYS A 19 7.69 -19.42 44.16
N GLY A 20 7.77 -18.13 43.88
CA GLY A 20 7.75 -17.05 44.86
C GLY A 20 6.90 -15.92 44.31
N ASP A 21 5.77 -15.65 44.97
CA ASP A 21 4.89 -14.50 44.71
C ASP A 21 5.55 -13.20 45.20
N GLU A 22 5.71 -12.22 44.32
CA GLU A 22 5.85 -10.80 44.68
C GLU A 22 4.89 -9.95 43.85
N PRO A 23 4.19 -8.96 44.44
CA PRO A 23 3.18 -8.18 43.74
C PRO A 23 3.85 -7.08 42.92
N VAL A 24 4.13 -7.37 41.64
CA VAL A 24 4.44 -6.32 40.67
C VAL A 24 3.17 -5.60 40.26
N VAL A 25 3.06 -4.34 40.70
CA VAL A 25 2.10 -3.36 40.19
C VAL A 25 2.24 -3.28 38.67
N SER A 26 1.39 -4.00 37.97
CA SER A 26 1.26 -3.91 36.52
C SER A 26 0.56 -2.59 36.21
N THR A 27 1.35 -1.53 36.05
CA THR A 27 0.97 -0.40 35.21
C THR A 27 0.68 -0.99 33.84
N SER A 28 -0.60 -1.18 33.55
CA SER A 28 -1.08 -1.55 32.23
C SER A 28 -0.77 -0.37 31.32
N ALA A 29 0.47 -0.35 30.79
CA ALA A 29 0.80 0.47 29.64
C ALA A 29 -0.22 0.07 28.58
N LYS A 30 -1.14 0.99 28.30
CA LYS A 30 -2.06 0.90 27.18
C LYS A 30 -1.17 0.80 25.95
N THR A 31 -0.86 -0.42 25.52
CA THR A 31 -0.37 -0.68 24.19
C THR A 31 -1.40 -0.02 23.30
N ALA A 32 -1.04 1.11 22.71
CA ALA A 32 -1.82 1.69 21.65
C ALA A 32 -1.87 0.59 20.59
N THR A 33 -3.00 -0.12 20.54
CA THR A 33 -3.40 -0.86 19.37
C THR A 33 -3.51 0.21 18.29
N THR A 34 -2.44 0.37 17.51
CA THR A 34 -2.50 1.06 16.24
C THR A 34 -3.53 0.29 15.44
N GLU A 35 -4.75 0.83 15.40
CA GLU A 35 -5.78 0.43 14.47
C GLU A 35 -5.13 0.24 13.09
N PRO A 36 -5.41 -0.85 12.36
CA PRO A 36 -4.83 -1.03 11.04
C PRO A 36 -5.18 0.20 10.21
N LYS A 37 -4.17 1.03 9.91
CA LYS A 37 -4.32 2.23 9.09
C LYS A 37 -4.98 1.79 7.80
N GLN A 38 -6.24 2.19 7.59
CA GLN A 38 -7.00 1.82 6.40
C GLN A 38 -6.14 2.09 5.17
N ASP A 39 -5.95 1.07 4.34
CA ASP A 39 -5.08 1.22 3.18
C ASP A 39 -5.79 2.06 2.12
N PHE A 40 -5.42 3.33 2.08
CA PHE A 40 -6.08 4.34 1.27
C PHE A 40 -5.76 4.26 -0.21
N TYR A 41 -4.77 3.45 -0.62
CA TYR A 41 -4.33 3.39 -2.01
C TYR A 41 -4.55 2.03 -2.66
N VAL A 42 -4.91 0.99 -1.92
CA VAL A 42 -5.21 -0.32 -2.52
C VAL A 42 -6.52 -0.24 -3.28
N GLY A 43 -6.48 -0.63 -4.56
CA GLY A 43 -7.64 -0.58 -5.45
C GLY A 43 -7.28 -0.56 -6.92
N CYS A 44 -8.31 -0.47 -7.74
CA CYS A 44 -8.17 -0.29 -9.18
C CYS A 44 -8.62 1.11 -9.58
N TYR A 45 -7.93 1.67 -10.56
CA TYR A 45 -8.02 3.06 -10.92
C TYR A 45 -8.15 3.25 -12.42
N THR A 46 -8.82 4.33 -12.80
CA THR A 46 -8.93 4.79 -14.18
C THR A 46 -8.90 6.32 -14.27
N ILE A 47 -8.43 6.84 -15.41
CA ILE A 47 -8.37 8.27 -15.71
C ILE A 47 -9.76 8.82 -16.11
N ASP A 48 -10.66 7.99 -16.62
CA ASP A 48 -12.03 8.38 -16.99
C ASP A 48 -13.04 7.51 -16.24
N LYS A 49 -13.99 8.16 -15.53
CA LYS A 49 -15.06 7.53 -14.72
C LYS A 49 -15.78 6.39 -15.43
N ASN A 50 -15.92 6.46 -16.75
CA ASN A 50 -16.73 5.53 -17.54
C ASN A 50 -15.90 4.46 -18.25
N THR A 51 -14.61 4.37 -17.94
CA THR A 51 -13.70 3.39 -18.57
C THR A 51 -13.28 2.31 -17.58
N PRO A 52 -12.94 1.10 -18.06
CA PRO A 52 -12.41 0.05 -17.20
C PRO A 52 -11.13 0.47 -16.47
N ALA A 53 -10.82 -0.23 -15.38
CA ALA A 53 -9.57 0.00 -14.66
C ALA A 53 -8.35 -0.27 -15.55
N SER A 54 -7.43 0.69 -15.60
CA SER A 54 -6.15 0.56 -16.29
C SER A 54 -4.96 0.49 -15.33
N ILE A 55 -5.15 0.84 -14.06
CA ILE A 55 -4.11 0.83 -13.02
C ILE A 55 -4.63 0.02 -11.83
N LYS A 56 -3.79 -0.84 -11.26
CA LYS A 56 -4.07 -1.57 -10.02
C LYS A 56 -2.98 -1.31 -9.02
N ILE A 57 -3.36 -0.88 -7.83
CA ILE A 57 -2.45 -0.73 -6.69
C ILE A 57 -2.76 -1.81 -5.67
N SER A 58 -1.72 -2.52 -5.26
CA SER A 58 -1.77 -3.59 -4.28
C SER A 58 -0.76 -3.35 -3.17
N GLN A 59 -1.01 -3.94 -2.01
CA GLN A 59 -0.11 -3.84 -0.87
C GLN A 59 1.11 -4.75 -1.07
N ALA A 60 2.28 -4.26 -0.66
CA ALA A 60 3.52 -5.03 -0.61
C ALA A 60 4.20 -4.82 0.76
N GLN A 61 5.22 -5.63 1.06
CA GLN A 61 5.98 -5.52 2.32
C GLN A 61 6.44 -4.07 2.53
N GLY A 62 5.81 -3.36 3.47
CA GLY A 62 6.13 -1.98 3.84
C GLY A 62 5.77 -0.90 2.79
N GLY A 63 4.96 -1.21 1.77
CA GLY A 63 4.64 -0.23 0.72
C GLY A 63 3.60 -0.71 -0.29
N TYR A 64 3.75 -0.25 -1.53
CA TYR A 64 2.78 -0.48 -2.60
C TYR A 64 3.44 -1.08 -3.83
N LYS A 65 2.65 -1.83 -4.60
CA LYS A 65 2.99 -2.23 -5.96
C LYS A 65 1.89 -1.80 -6.91
N MET A 66 2.32 -1.36 -8.09
CA MET A 66 1.47 -1.01 -9.21
C MET A 66 1.49 -2.11 -10.25
N GLN A 67 0.35 -2.33 -10.88
CA GLN A 67 0.21 -3.02 -12.14
C GLN A 67 -0.58 -2.14 -13.10
N MET A 68 -0.34 -2.27 -14.39
CA MET A 68 -1.03 -1.54 -15.45
C MET A 68 -1.64 -2.50 -16.48
N LYS A 69 -2.67 -2.02 -17.17
CA LYS A 69 -3.21 -2.60 -18.42
C LYS A 69 -3.08 -1.57 -19.52
N GLU A 70 -2.68 -2.01 -20.71
CA GLU A 70 -2.70 -1.16 -21.89
C GLU A 70 -4.14 -0.82 -22.31
N PRO A 71 -4.40 0.33 -22.95
CA PRO A 71 -5.76 0.79 -23.29
C PRO A 71 -6.58 -0.19 -24.13
N ASN A 72 -5.94 -0.98 -24.99
CA ASN A 72 -6.60 -1.99 -25.84
C ASN A 72 -6.72 -3.37 -25.16
N ASP A 73 -6.30 -3.49 -23.90
CA ASP A 73 -6.04 -4.76 -23.21
C ASP A 73 -6.82 -4.92 -21.90
N ALA A 74 -7.98 -4.26 -21.76
CA ALA A 74 -8.84 -4.36 -20.57
C ALA A 74 -9.15 -5.83 -20.18
N ALA A 75 -9.28 -6.70 -21.17
CA ALA A 75 -9.51 -8.15 -21.05
C ALA A 75 -8.28 -8.99 -20.69
N LYS A 76 -7.06 -8.45 -20.84
CA LYS A 76 -5.83 -9.20 -20.60
C LYS A 76 -5.47 -9.22 -19.11
N ALA A 77 -4.57 -10.13 -18.76
CA ALA A 77 -4.00 -10.18 -17.43
C ALA A 77 -3.27 -8.87 -17.10
N TRP A 78 -3.31 -8.47 -15.84
CA TRP A 78 -2.46 -7.42 -15.30
C TRP A 78 -0.98 -7.71 -15.58
N ASP A 79 -0.20 -6.67 -15.84
CA ASP A 79 1.25 -6.76 -16.05
C ASP A 79 2.01 -7.22 -14.78
N THR A 80 3.34 -7.18 -14.85
CA THR A 80 4.19 -7.56 -13.70
C THR A 80 4.13 -6.47 -12.62
N PRO A 81 3.86 -6.81 -11.34
CA PRO A 81 3.84 -5.83 -10.26
C PRO A 81 5.17 -5.08 -10.08
N GLU A 82 5.13 -3.76 -10.19
CA GLU A 82 6.25 -2.85 -10.01
C GLU A 82 6.16 -2.12 -8.65
N PRO A 83 7.24 -1.97 -7.89
CA PRO A 83 7.20 -1.28 -6.60
C PRO A 83 6.95 0.22 -6.77
N LEU A 84 6.19 0.80 -5.83
CA LEU A 84 6.00 2.24 -5.71
C LEU A 84 6.76 2.80 -4.51
N LEU A 85 7.20 4.04 -4.64
CA LEU A 85 7.75 4.86 -3.57
C LEU A 85 6.61 5.48 -2.77
N VAL A 86 6.78 5.55 -1.45
CA VAL A 86 5.91 6.32 -0.56
C VAL A 86 6.66 7.61 -0.21
N LEU A 87 6.09 8.74 -0.62
CA LEU A 87 6.66 10.07 -0.42
C LEU A 87 5.88 10.81 0.67
N THR A 88 6.57 11.72 1.36
CA THR A 88 5.90 12.69 2.22
C THR A 88 5.02 13.62 1.38
N LYS A 89 4.06 14.30 2.02
CA LYS A 89 3.21 15.29 1.35
C LYS A 89 4.04 16.36 0.64
N GLN A 90 5.05 16.90 1.32
CA GLN A 90 5.92 17.93 0.79
C GLN A 90 6.76 17.42 -0.40
N ASP A 91 7.33 16.22 -0.29
CA ASP A 91 8.13 15.65 -1.38
C ASP A 91 7.28 15.27 -2.60
N GLY A 92 6.04 14.83 -2.37
CA GLY A 92 5.07 14.51 -3.41
C GLY A 92 4.50 15.75 -4.11
N TRP A 93 4.35 16.87 -3.39
CA TRP A 93 3.77 18.10 -3.93
C TRP A 93 4.48 18.64 -5.18
N LYS A 94 5.79 18.42 -5.31
CA LYS A 94 6.57 18.86 -6.48
C LYS A 94 6.04 18.34 -7.83
N TYR A 95 5.33 17.21 -7.82
CA TYR A 95 4.71 16.63 -9.03
C TYR A 95 3.36 17.26 -9.37
N PHE A 96 2.75 17.97 -8.43
CA PHE A 96 1.42 18.59 -8.55
C PHE A 96 1.47 20.12 -8.61
N SER A 97 2.65 20.72 -8.39
CA SER A 97 2.82 22.17 -8.23
C SER A 97 2.38 22.98 -9.46
N THR A 98 2.54 22.41 -10.65
CA THR A 98 2.02 22.96 -11.90
C THR A 98 0.76 22.18 -12.28
N ASN A 99 -0.41 22.65 -11.86
CA ASN A 99 -1.68 22.02 -12.17
C ASN A 99 -2.72 23.02 -12.68
N ALA A 100 -3.66 22.53 -13.49
CA ALA A 100 -4.78 23.31 -14.01
C ALA A 100 -6.10 23.03 -13.26
N ILE A 101 -6.08 22.14 -12.26
CA ILE A 101 -7.28 21.68 -11.53
C ILE A 101 -7.48 22.40 -10.19
N ASN A 102 -6.79 23.52 -9.97
CA ASN A 102 -6.83 24.30 -8.73
C ASN A 102 -6.57 23.44 -7.48
N LEU A 103 -5.66 22.49 -7.60
CA LEU A 103 -5.19 21.67 -6.49
C LEU A 103 -4.14 22.45 -5.71
N SER A 104 -4.20 22.38 -4.38
CA SER A 104 -3.23 22.92 -3.43
C SER A 104 -2.61 21.81 -2.58
N VAL A 105 -1.43 22.06 -2.02
CA VAL A 105 -0.77 21.13 -1.08
C VAL A 105 -1.66 20.81 0.14
N ASN A 106 -2.54 21.74 0.54
CA ASN A 106 -3.45 21.54 1.66
C ASN A 106 -4.64 20.65 1.32
N ASP A 107 -4.90 20.39 0.04
CA ASP A 107 -5.95 19.47 -0.38
C ASP A 107 -5.48 18.01 -0.28
N ILE A 108 -4.17 17.77 -0.21
CA ILE A 108 -3.57 16.45 -0.07
C ILE A 108 -3.57 16.05 1.41
N THR A 109 -4.09 14.85 1.68
CA THR A 109 -4.28 14.34 3.03
C THR A 109 -2.93 14.15 3.74
N ASP A 110 -2.10 13.22 3.25
CA ASP A 110 -0.85 12.80 3.89
C ASP A 110 0.18 12.36 2.84
N GLN A 111 0.55 11.08 2.84
CA GLN A 111 1.55 10.46 1.99
C GLN A 111 1.08 10.39 0.54
N VAL A 112 2.03 10.48 -0.39
CA VAL A 112 1.81 10.37 -1.83
C VAL A 112 2.52 9.11 -2.32
N ILE A 113 1.92 8.38 -3.26
CA ILE A 113 2.57 7.22 -3.89
C ILE A 113 3.08 7.60 -5.27
N ALA A 114 4.28 7.14 -5.64
CA ALA A 114 4.91 7.48 -6.91
C ALA A 114 5.60 6.27 -7.52
N ARG A 115 5.55 6.15 -8.85
CA ARG A 115 6.48 5.29 -9.57
C ARG A 115 7.92 5.80 -9.34
N PRO A 116 8.93 4.92 -9.28
CA PRO A 116 10.33 5.35 -9.15
C PRO A 116 10.81 6.29 -10.26
N ASP A 117 10.23 6.19 -11.46
CA ASP A 117 10.48 7.06 -12.60
C ASP A 117 9.77 8.44 -12.52
N GLY A 118 8.85 8.61 -11.55
CA GLY A 118 8.07 9.83 -11.38
C GLY A 118 7.02 10.08 -12.47
N LEU A 119 6.81 9.15 -13.40
CA LEU A 119 5.84 9.32 -14.50
C LEU A 119 4.40 9.20 -14.03
N LEU A 120 4.15 8.49 -12.94
CA LEU A 120 2.85 8.42 -12.28
C LEU A 120 3.01 8.67 -10.80
N VAL A 121 2.22 9.62 -10.30
CA VAL A 121 2.16 9.99 -8.88
C VAL A 121 0.70 10.16 -8.49
N ILE A 122 0.26 9.51 -7.41
CA ILE A 122 -1.13 9.56 -6.93
C ILE A 122 -1.15 10.11 -5.51
N ALA A 123 -2.04 11.08 -5.29
CA ALA A 123 -2.29 11.68 -4.00
C ALA A 123 -3.76 11.52 -3.61
N LYS A 124 -4.02 11.14 -2.37
CA LYS A 124 -5.37 11.16 -1.78
C LYS A 124 -5.72 12.56 -1.31
N LEU A 125 -6.92 12.99 -1.67
CA LEU A 125 -7.46 14.30 -1.33
C LEU A 125 -8.34 14.24 -0.07
N HIS A 126 -8.41 15.36 0.64
CA HIS A 126 -9.39 15.54 1.70
C HIS A 126 -10.80 15.56 1.11
N ASP A 127 -11.75 14.88 1.77
CA ASP A 127 -13.15 14.87 1.34
C ASP A 127 -13.74 16.31 1.34
N ALA A 128 -13.26 17.19 2.24
CA ALA A 128 -13.64 18.61 2.23
C ALA A 128 -13.26 19.29 0.91
N SER A 129 -12.03 19.08 0.42
CA SER A 129 -11.54 19.66 -0.83
C SER A 129 -12.36 19.19 -2.03
N THR A 130 -12.69 17.90 -2.11
CA THR A 130 -13.50 17.36 -3.21
C THR A 130 -14.96 17.82 -3.18
N ASN A 131 -15.47 18.18 -1.99
CA ASN A 131 -16.83 18.70 -1.84
C ASN A 131 -16.93 20.19 -2.17
N THR A 132 -15.84 20.96 -1.99
CA THR A 132 -15.85 22.42 -2.19
C THR A 132 -15.26 22.87 -3.52
N ASN A 133 -14.33 22.10 -4.11
CA ASN A 133 -13.69 22.43 -5.37
C ASN A 133 -14.27 21.56 -6.50
N PRO A 134 -15.07 22.13 -7.42
CA PRO A 134 -15.69 21.36 -8.50
C PRO A 134 -14.69 20.80 -9.52
N MET A 135 -13.43 21.25 -9.52
CA MET A 135 -12.36 20.68 -10.35
C MET A 135 -11.73 19.41 -9.75
N LEU A 136 -12.00 19.13 -8.46
CA LEU A 136 -11.55 17.94 -7.75
C LEU A 136 -12.68 16.92 -7.62
N ASP A 137 -13.14 16.42 -8.76
CA ASP A 137 -14.31 15.55 -8.88
C ASP A 137 -14.06 14.06 -8.56
N SER A 138 -12.91 13.77 -7.92
CA SER A 138 -12.51 12.48 -7.38
C SER A 138 -11.78 12.65 -6.05
N ARG A 139 -11.76 11.59 -5.25
CA ARG A 139 -10.99 11.49 -3.99
C ARG A 139 -9.48 11.39 -4.18
N TYR A 140 -9.01 11.29 -5.42
CA TYR A 140 -7.61 11.15 -5.75
C TYR A 140 -7.22 12.07 -6.90
N ALA A 141 -6.04 12.67 -6.78
CA ALA A 141 -5.35 13.35 -7.86
C ALA A 141 -4.23 12.46 -8.41
N VAL A 142 -3.93 12.61 -9.69
CA VAL A 142 -2.83 11.96 -10.38
C VAL A 142 -2.00 12.99 -11.14
N ALA A 143 -0.68 12.88 -11.06
CA ALA A 143 0.23 13.48 -12.02
C ALA A 143 0.72 12.34 -12.94
N LEU A 144 0.37 12.44 -14.23
CA LEU A 144 0.75 11.47 -15.25
C LEU A 144 1.55 12.17 -16.35
N MET A 145 2.82 11.81 -16.51
CA MET A 145 3.76 12.45 -17.44
C MET A 145 3.80 13.98 -17.30
N GLY A 146 3.64 14.49 -16.07
CA GLY A 146 3.61 15.92 -15.74
C GLY A 146 2.26 16.60 -15.93
N ALA A 147 1.25 15.94 -16.51
CA ALA A 147 -0.12 16.45 -16.54
C ALA A 147 -0.84 16.07 -15.24
N VAL A 148 -1.50 17.04 -14.61
CA VAL A 148 -2.21 16.84 -13.34
C VAL A 148 -3.72 16.81 -13.58
N ASN A 149 -4.37 15.74 -13.14
CA ASN A 149 -5.82 15.53 -13.23
C ASN A 149 -6.33 14.76 -11.99
N THR A 150 -7.64 14.53 -11.92
CA THR A 150 -8.24 13.56 -11.00
C THR A 150 -8.11 12.13 -11.54
N ILE A 151 -8.10 11.14 -10.65
CA ILE A 151 -8.13 9.71 -11.00
C ILE A 151 -9.21 9.00 -10.18
N TYR A 152 -9.94 8.08 -10.80
CA TYR A 152 -11.11 7.45 -10.19
C TYR A 152 -10.79 6.05 -9.73
N GLN A 153 -11.12 5.76 -8.47
CA GLN A 153 -11.13 4.38 -8.00
C GLN A 153 -12.41 3.69 -8.49
N VAL A 154 -12.24 2.57 -9.19
CA VAL A 154 -13.32 1.78 -9.79
C VAL A 154 -13.18 0.31 -9.41
N ALA A 155 -14.19 -0.50 -9.74
CA ALA A 155 -14.10 -1.95 -9.53
C ALA A 155 -12.95 -2.56 -10.35
N CYS A 156 -12.21 -3.49 -9.74
CA CYS A 156 -11.18 -4.23 -10.44
C CYS A 156 -11.82 -5.19 -11.45
N ASP A 157 -11.40 -5.09 -12.72
CA ASP A 157 -11.76 -6.08 -13.73
C ASP A 157 -10.80 -7.27 -13.68
N ASP A 158 -11.01 -8.12 -12.68
CA ASP A 158 -10.26 -9.37 -12.47
C ASP A 158 -10.92 -10.55 -13.21
N LYS A 159 -11.90 -10.30 -14.11
CA LYS A 159 -12.49 -11.37 -14.93
C LYS A 159 -11.42 -11.91 -15.88
N ARG A 160 -10.82 -13.04 -15.51
CA ARG A 160 -9.96 -13.81 -16.41
C ARG A 160 -10.80 -14.30 -17.59
N ILE A 161 -10.57 -13.73 -18.77
CA ILE A 161 -11.06 -14.36 -20.00
C ILE A 161 -10.24 -15.64 -20.18
N ASN A 162 -10.86 -16.79 -19.93
CA ASN A 162 -10.25 -18.07 -20.24
C ASN A 162 -10.42 -18.31 -21.74
N LEU A 163 -9.45 -17.85 -22.53
CA LEU A 163 -9.45 -17.99 -23.99
C LEU A 163 -9.76 -19.43 -24.44
N ILE A 164 -9.29 -20.46 -23.71
CA ILE A 164 -9.54 -21.87 -24.06
C ILE A 164 -11.03 -22.24 -23.89
N GLN A 165 -11.70 -21.67 -22.90
CA GLN A 165 -13.09 -21.98 -22.59
C GLN A 165 -14.06 -21.28 -23.56
N ASP A 166 -13.73 -20.08 -24.01
CA ASP A 166 -14.55 -19.35 -24.98
C ASP A 166 -14.43 -19.92 -26.41
N PHE A 167 -13.29 -20.51 -26.77
CA PHE A 167 -13.14 -21.24 -28.05
C PHE A 167 -13.92 -22.56 -28.10
N GLN A 168 -14.25 -23.18 -26.97
CA GLN A 168 -15.02 -24.43 -26.95
C GLN A 168 -16.54 -24.21 -26.92
N ASN A 169 -16.99 -22.97 -26.74
CA ASN A 169 -18.42 -22.61 -26.64
C ASN A 169 -18.96 -21.91 -27.91
N ASN A 170 -18.15 -21.81 -28.98
CA ASN A 170 -18.54 -21.39 -30.34
C ASN A 170 -18.31 -22.53 -31.33
#